data_AF-A0A1B6FVA5-F1
#
_entry.id   AF-A0A1B6FVA5-F1
#
_cell.length_a   1.000
_cell.length_b   1.000
_cell.length_c   1.000
_cell.angle_alpha   90.00
_cell.angle_beta   90.00
_cell.angle_gamma   90.00
#
_symmetry.space_group_name_H-M   'P 1'
#
loop_
_entity.id
_entity.type
_entity.pdbx_description
1 polymer ?
#
loop_
_entity_poly.entity_id
_entity_poly.type
_entity_poly.pdbx_seq_one_letter_code
_entity_poly.pdbx_strand_id
1 'polypeptide(L)'
;HPDPCHTKVISAVLEMGHNTNMQPKKSKCASKLKANALLLIGLGFLILSVTLPSLWATYYRHLISSELEMTPDSVTFQVWKDNPVPIYIEFFFFNWTNQDDLEKDGSFHIPQLQELGPYRFTEKIERVNVTWNDNNTITYKQVKWWYFDQENSRGSLDDEIVTLNVVSLTAAFTIRDWNYFVRVGVSKTIQMMDQHIHIRRTVRELLFDGYSDRLIDMARSMPAFSNVKVPFDKFGWFYKRNGTSFMDGVFNMNTGVGDIQKIGKLENWNYFTSTDYFPGDCGKVEGTTGQLFPPGQTRTDRVQMF
;
A
#
# COMPACT_ATOMS: atom_id res chain seq x y z
N HIS A 1 28.47 56.49 39.24
CA HIS A 1 29.85 56.13 39.62
C HIS A 1 29.84 55.38 40.94
N PRO A 2 30.75 54.40 41.12
CA PRO A 2 30.52 53.14 41.85
C PRO A 2 31.09 53.13 43.29
N ASP A 3 30.69 52.10 44.05
CA ASP A 3 31.42 51.24 45.02
C ASP A 3 32.77 51.71 45.64
N PRO A 4 33.19 51.27 46.87
CA PRO A 4 33.05 49.87 47.30
C PRO A 4 32.89 49.57 48.80
N CYS A 5 32.33 48.37 49.00
CA CYS A 5 32.51 47.53 50.17
C CYS A 5 33.99 47.10 50.26
N HIS A 6 34.70 47.42 51.35
CA HIS A 6 35.83 46.59 51.82
C HIS A 6 36.19 46.89 53.28
N THR A 7 36.22 45.81 54.06
CA THR A 7 37.14 45.57 55.19
C THR A 7 36.99 46.43 56.43
N LYS A 8 36.53 45.81 57.53
CA LYS A 8 37.33 45.67 58.76
C LYS A 8 36.61 44.76 59.77
N VAL A 9 37.13 43.54 59.88
CA VAL A 9 37.01 42.69 61.04
C VAL A 9 38.05 43.16 62.07
N ILE A 10 37.72 43.02 63.34
CA ILE A 10 38.56 43.18 64.56
C ILE A 10 38.59 44.59 65.17
N SER A 11 37.82 44.76 66.25
CA SER A 11 38.28 45.26 67.56
C SER A 11 37.11 45.90 68.32
N ALA A 12 36.57 45.19 69.31
CA ALA A 12 36.00 45.77 70.54
C ALA A 12 35.52 44.63 71.44
N VAL A 13 36.46 44.06 72.19
CA VAL A 13 36.17 43.36 73.46
C VAL A 13 36.38 44.42 74.56
N LEU A 14 35.52 44.40 75.59
CA LEU A 14 35.42 45.32 76.76
C LEU A 14 34.57 46.57 76.46
N GLU A 15 33.47 46.92 77.16
CA GLU A 15 33.03 46.68 78.53
C GLU A 15 31.49 46.54 78.66
N MET A 16 31.12 46.05 79.85
CA MET A 16 29.84 45.59 80.39
C MET A 16 28.65 46.58 80.34
N GLY A 17 27.43 46.03 80.43
CA GLY A 17 26.39 46.63 81.26
C GLY A 17 24.97 46.62 80.70
N HIS A 18 24.22 45.57 81.00
CA HIS A 18 22.77 45.55 81.23
C HIS A 18 21.86 46.45 80.35
N ASN A 19 21.25 45.86 79.31
CA ASN A 19 19.79 45.95 79.17
C ASN A 19 19.23 44.86 78.24
N THR A 20 18.48 43.94 78.83
CA THR A 20 17.70 42.90 78.16
C THR A 20 16.40 43.50 77.61
N ASN A 21 16.38 43.86 76.33
CA ASN A 21 15.22 43.68 75.45
C ASN A 21 15.55 44.11 74.03
N MET A 22 15.97 43.17 73.19
CA MET A 22 15.96 43.35 71.74
C MET A 22 15.30 42.12 71.13
N GLN A 23 13.99 42.24 70.89
CA GLN A 23 13.27 41.38 69.96
C GLN A 23 14.07 41.33 68.65
N PRO A 24 14.36 40.15 68.07
CA PRO A 24 15.03 40.10 66.78
C PRO A 24 14.09 40.73 65.76
N LYS A 25 14.44 41.93 65.27
CA LYS A 25 13.82 42.50 64.06
C LYS A 25 14.05 41.47 62.96
N LYS A 26 13.08 40.60 62.70
CA LYS A 26 13.04 39.73 61.51
C LYS A 26 13.33 40.65 60.33
N SER A 27 14.51 40.49 59.72
CA SER A 27 14.97 41.44 58.73
C SER A 27 13.94 41.42 57.59
N LYS A 28 13.29 42.55 57.32
CA LYS A 28 12.39 42.73 56.19
C LYS A 28 13.08 42.34 54.86
N CYS A 29 14.41 42.35 54.85
CA CYS A 29 15.26 41.91 53.75
C CYS A 29 15.20 40.39 53.49
N ALA A 30 15.30 39.54 54.53
CA ALA A 30 15.22 38.08 54.37
C ALA A 30 13.82 37.61 53.92
N SER A 31 12.77 38.34 54.33
CA SER A 31 11.39 38.12 53.87
C SER A 31 11.20 38.49 52.39
N LYS A 32 11.74 39.63 51.94
CA LYS A 32 11.69 40.04 50.53
C LYS A 32 12.50 39.13 49.61
N LEU A 33 13.65 38.64 50.08
CA LEU A 33 14.48 37.70 49.32
C LEU A 33 13.78 36.34 49.13
N LYS A 34 13.13 35.83 50.18
CA LYS A 34 12.30 34.60 50.10
C LYS A 34 11.07 34.80 49.20
N ALA A 35 10.43 35.96 49.27
CA ALA A 35 9.30 36.28 48.40
C ALA A 35 9.71 36.37 46.92
N ASN A 36 10.86 36.99 46.62
CA ASN A 36 11.39 37.04 45.25
C ASN A 36 11.81 35.67 44.74
N ALA A 37 12.39 34.81 45.59
CA ALA A 37 12.72 33.43 45.22
C ALA A 37 11.46 32.60 44.91
N LEU A 38 10.39 32.73 45.71
CA LEU A 38 9.11 32.08 45.46
C LEU A 38 8.45 32.58 44.17
N LEU A 39 8.53 33.89 43.89
CA LEU A 39 8.05 34.47 42.63
C LEU A 39 8.83 33.96 41.41
N LEU A 40 10.16 33.84 41.50
CA LEU A 40 10.98 33.30 40.42
C LEU A 40 10.71 31.81 40.17
N ILE A 41 10.55 31.02 41.22
CA ILE A 41 10.16 29.60 41.12
C ILE A 41 8.77 29.47 40.50
N GLY A 42 7.80 30.28 40.96
CA GLY A 42 6.46 30.33 40.40
C GLY A 42 6.44 30.73 38.92
N LEU A 43 7.25 31.72 38.52
CA LEU A 43 7.43 32.11 37.13
C LEU A 43 8.06 30.97 36.30
N GLY A 44 9.03 30.25 36.88
CA GLY A 44 9.64 29.08 36.26
C GLY A 44 8.63 27.97 35.99
N PHE A 45 7.76 27.64 36.97
CA PHE A 45 6.70 26.66 36.78
C PHE A 45 5.66 27.10 35.75
N LEU A 46 5.31 28.38 35.70
CA LEU A 46 4.41 28.92 34.67
C LEU A 46 5.01 28.77 33.28
N ILE A 47 6.27 29.12 33.10
CA ILE A 47 6.98 28.94 31.81
C ILE A 47 7.01 27.46 31.44
N LEU A 48 7.40 26.58 32.36
CA LEU A 48 7.46 25.13 32.12
C LEU A 48 6.09 24.55 31.76
N SER A 49 5.02 25.02 32.41
CA SER A 49 3.64 24.56 32.18
C SER A 49 3.11 24.92 30.78
N VAL A 50 3.66 25.96 30.15
CA VAL A 50 3.27 26.39 28.79
C VAL A 50 4.21 25.77 27.73
N THR A 51 5.50 25.67 28.03
CA THR A 51 6.50 25.14 27.07
C THR A 51 6.43 23.63 26.92
N LEU A 52 6.20 22.88 28.02
CA LEU A 52 6.13 21.42 27.94
C LEU A 52 4.99 20.93 27.03
N PRO A 53 3.73 21.39 27.16
CA PRO A 53 2.66 20.94 26.27
C PRO A 53 2.84 21.38 24.82
N SER A 54 3.42 22.56 24.58
CA SER A 54 3.65 23.04 23.20
C SER A 54 4.76 22.27 22.49
N LEU A 55 5.82 21.87 23.20
CA LEU A 55 6.89 21.03 22.66
C LEU A 55 6.54 19.55 22.64
N TRP A 56 5.61 19.11 23.49
CA TRP A 56 5.15 17.73 23.57
C TRP A 56 4.66 17.20 22.23
N ALA A 57 3.88 18.00 21.49
CA ALA A 57 3.37 17.60 20.18
C ALA A 57 4.51 17.32 19.18
N THR A 58 5.54 18.17 19.16
CA THR A 58 6.70 18.01 18.26
C THR A 58 7.55 16.82 18.67
N TYR A 59 7.84 16.68 19.96
CA TYR A 59 8.60 15.54 20.49
C TYR A 59 7.89 14.21 20.21
N TYR A 60 6.59 14.15 20.48
CA TYR A 60 5.75 12.98 20.21
C TYR A 60 5.74 12.63 18.72
N ARG A 61 5.59 13.62 17.83
CA ARG A 61 5.67 13.42 16.38
C ARG A 61 7.02 12.85 15.96
N HIS A 62 8.13 13.36 16.49
CA HIS A 62 9.46 12.83 16.19
C HIS A 62 9.62 11.38 16.66
N LEU A 63 9.20 11.08 17.89
CA LEU A 63 9.27 9.72 18.44
C LEU A 63 8.45 8.72 17.62
N ILE A 64 7.21 9.07 17.28
CA ILE A 64 6.35 8.22 16.44
C ILE A 64 6.94 8.06 15.04
N SER A 65 7.49 9.13 14.45
CA SER A 65 8.09 9.06 13.12
C SER A 65 9.28 8.10 13.10
N SER A 66 10.19 8.19 14.08
CA SER A 66 11.36 7.32 14.14
C SER A 66 11.03 5.84 14.34
N GLU A 67 9.96 5.53 15.08
CA GLU A 67 9.50 4.14 15.28
C GLU A 67 8.81 3.57 14.03
N LEU A 68 8.14 4.43 13.25
CA LEU A 68 7.43 4.02 12.03
C LEU A 68 8.33 3.90 10.81
N GLU A 69 9.48 4.57 10.80
CA GLU A 69 10.46 4.45 9.73
C GLU A 69 10.84 2.99 9.47
N MET A 70 10.97 2.65 8.19
CA MET A 70 11.35 1.30 7.79
C MET A 70 12.87 1.22 7.78
N THR A 71 13.43 0.47 8.72
CA THR A 71 14.85 0.13 8.79
C THR A 71 14.98 -1.40 8.87
N PRO A 72 16.16 -1.98 8.57
CA PRO A 72 16.32 -3.44 8.58
C PRO A 72 15.87 -4.12 9.87
N ASP A 73 16.00 -3.44 11.00
CA ASP A 73 15.67 -3.94 12.34
C ASP A 73 14.33 -3.42 12.87
N SER A 74 13.60 -2.56 12.14
CA SER A 74 12.34 -2.01 12.64
C SER A 74 11.20 -3.02 12.60
N VAL A 75 10.28 -2.91 13.57
CA VAL A 75 9.07 -3.74 13.63
C VAL A 75 8.20 -3.53 12.38
N THR A 76 8.11 -2.29 11.90
CA THR A 76 7.40 -1.93 10.66
C THR A 76 7.90 -2.76 9.48
N PHE A 77 9.22 -2.93 9.34
CA PHE A 77 9.79 -3.75 8.26
C PHE A 77 9.41 -5.22 8.41
N GLN A 78 9.47 -5.79 9.61
CA GLN A 78 9.14 -7.20 9.83
C GLN A 78 7.67 -7.50 9.50
N VAL A 79 6.75 -6.65 9.96
CA VAL A 79 5.30 -6.77 9.68
C VAL A 79 5.00 -6.55 8.19
N TRP A 80 5.69 -5.60 7.55
CA TRP A 80 5.52 -5.36 6.11
C TRP A 80 6.07 -6.51 5.25
N LYS A 81 7.18 -7.11 5.68
CA LYS A 81 7.86 -8.21 4.96
C LYS A 81 7.05 -9.51 5.02
N ASP A 82 6.52 -9.85 6.19
CA ASP A 82 5.67 -11.01 6.44
C ASP A 82 4.44 -10.58 7.25
N ASN A 83 3.32 -10.36 6.56
CA ASN A 83 2.10 -9.85 7.19
C ASN A 83 1.43 -10.97 8.01
N PRO A 84 1.29 -10.82 9.34
CA PRO A 84 0.67 -11.83 10.19
C PRO A 84 -0.86 -11.89 10.04
N VAL A 85 -1.48 -10.89 9.42
CA VAL A 85 -2.93 -10.83 9.24
C VAL A 85 -3.33 -11.63 7.99
N PRO A 86 -4.21 -12.62 8.11
CA PRO A 86 -4.69 -13.36 6.94
C PRO A 86 -5.52 -12.43 6.04
N ILE A 87 -5.18 -12.42 4.76
CA ILE A 87 -5.92 -11.72 3.72
C ILE A 87 -6.79 -12.74 3.00
N TYR A 88 -8.01 -12.36 2.63
CA TYR A 88 -8.91 -13.21 1.87
C TYR A 88 -9.30 -12.52 0.58
N ILE A 89 -9.39 -13.30 -0.50
CA ILE A 89 -9.97 -12.87 -1.77
C ILE A 89 -11.17 -13.76 -2.08
N GLU A 90 -12.28 -13.15 -2.46
CA GLU A 90 -13.51 -13.84 -2.83
C GLU A 90 -13.81 -13.56 -4.29
N PHE A 91 -13.95 -14.62 -5.07
CA PHE A 91 -14.33 -14.52 -6.47
C PHE A 91 -15.83 -14.75 -6.63
N PHE A 92 -16.46 -13.90 -7.43
CA PHE A 92 -17.84 -14.02 -7.86
C PHE A 92 -17.88 -14.09 -9.38
N PHE A 93 -18.60 -15.06 -9.91
CA PHE A 93 -18.77 -15.26 -11.34
C PHE A 93 -20.21 -14.94 -11.75
N PHE A 94 -20.37 -14.37 -12.93
CA PHE A 94 -21.68 -14.20 -13.55
C PHE A 94 -21.89 -15.30 -14.59
N ASN A 95 -22.64 -16.33 -14.21
CA ASN A 95 -23.00 -17.44 -15.06
C ASN A 95 -24.10 -17.03 -16.04
N TRP A 96 -23.85 -17.21 -17.33
CA TRP A 96 -24.78 -16.89 -18.40
C TRP A 96 -25.77 -18.04 -18.62
N THR A 97 -27.06 -17.81 -18.39
CA THR A 97 -28.08 -18.87 -18.38
C THR A 97 -28.84 -19.04 -19.71
N ASN A 98 -28.91 -18.01 -20.54
CA ASN A 98 -29.60 -18.02 -21.84
C ASN A 98 -28.63 -17.81 -23.02
N GLN A 99 -27.42 -18.40 -22.95
CA GLN A 99 -26.37 -18.23 -23.96
C GLN A 99 -26.80 -18.68 -25.37
N ASP A 100 -27.67 -19.68 -25.47
CA ASP A 100 -28.14 -20.23 -26.75
C ASP A 100 -29.24 -19.35 -27.39
N ASP A 101 -29.87 -18.48 -26.60
CA ASP A 101 -30.92 -17.59 -27.10
C ASP A 101 -30.35 -16.27 -27.69
N LEU A 102 -29.04 -16.01 -27.55
CA LEU A 102 -28.43 -14.73 -27.93
C LEU A 102 -28.83 -14.28 -29.34
N GLU A 103 -28.77 -15.19 -30.32
CA GLU A 103 -29.14 -14.94 -31.72
C GLU A 103 -30.19 -15.96 -32.19
N LYS A 104 -31.31 -16.03 -31.47
CA LYS A 104 -32.44 -16.90 -31.81
C LYS A 104 -33.49 -16.15 -32.61
N ASP A 105 -34.08 -16.81 -33.59
CA ASP A 105 -35.17 -16.27 -34.43
C ASP A 105 -34.83 -14.94 -35.13
N GLY A 106 -33.55 -14.71 -35.44
CA GLY A 106 -33.08 -13.47 -36.08
C GLY A 106 -33.14 -12.23 -35.17
N SER A 107 -33.37 -12.41 -33.87
CA SER A 107 -33.43 -11.33 -32.87
C SER A 107 -32.37 -11.52 -31.79
N PHE A 108 -31.83 -10.39 -31.30
CA PHE A 108 -30.88 -10.39 -30.20
C PHE A 108 -31.61 -10.43 -28.86
N HIS A 109 -31.35 -11.47 -28.06
CA HIS A 109 -31.90 -11.58 -26.70
C HIS A 109 -30.92 -11.03 -25.66
N ILE A 110 -31.46 -10.33 -24.65
CA ILE A 110 -30.65 -9.77 -23.57
C ILE A 110 -30.03 -10.90 -22.74
N PRO A 111 -28.71 -10.89 -22.47
CA PRO A 111 -28.07 -11.88 -21.61
C PRO A 111 -28.65 -11.89 -20.19
N GLN A 112 -29.01 -13.08 -19.71
CA GLN A 112 -29.43 -13.35 -18.34
C GLN A 112 -28.25 -13.93 -17.58
N LEU A 113 -27.87 -13.24 -16.50
CA LEU A 113 -26.71 -13.59 -15.69
C LEU A 113 -27.14 -13.94 -14.27
N GLN A 114 -26.57 -15.02 -13.74
CA GLN A 114 -26.73 -15.45 -12.36
C GLN A 114 -25.38 -15.35 -11.64
N GLU A 115 -25.33 -14.61 -10.54
CA GLU A 115 -24.12 -14.55 -9.71
C GLU A 115 -23.90 -15.87 -8.96
N LEU A 116 -22.68 -16.40 -9.04
CA LEU A 116 -22.21 -17.59 -8.34
C LEU A 116 -20.98 -17.24 -7.52
N GLY A 117 -20.99 -17.63 -6.24
CA GLY A 117 -19.92 -17.33 -5.28
C GLY A 117 -20.46 -17.12 -3.86
N PRO A 118 -19.57 -16.79 -2.91
CA PRO A 118 -18.13 -16.59 -3.11
C PRO A 118 -17.36 -17.90 -3.30
N TYR A 119 -16.31 -17.85 -4.12
CA TYR A 119 -15.20 -18.81 -4.11
C TYR A 119 -14.03 -18.15 -3.39
N ARG A 120 -13.85 -18.50 -2.11
CA ARG A 120 -12.93 -17.83 -1.19
C ARG A 120 -11.56 -18.49 -1.19
N PHE A 121 -10.53 -17.66 -1.18
CA PHE A 121 -9.14 -18.08 -1.04
C PHE A 121 -8.48 -17.28 0.08
N THR A 122 -7.62 -17.94 0.85
CA THR A 122 -6.65 -17.27 1.72
C THR A 122 -5.46 -16.84 0.87
N GLU A 123 -5.13 -15.55 0.91
CA GLU A 123 -3.99 -14.95 0.24
C GLU A 123 -2.83 -14.77 1.25
N LYS A 124 -1.68 -15.39 0.95
CA LYS A 124 -0.42 -15.13 1.65
C LYS A 124 0.50 -14.33 0.74
N ILE A 125 0.95 -13.18 1.21
CA ILE A 125 1.83 -12.27 0.48
C ILE A 125 3.20 -12.27 1.13
N GLU A 126 4.25 -12.50 0.34
CA GLU A 126 5.64 -12.48 0.79
C GLU A 126 6.46 -11.47 -0.01
N ARG A 127 7.33 -10.71 0.67
CA ARG A 127 8.28 -9.78 0.05
C ARG A 127 9.62 -10.48 -0.19
N VAL A 128 9.99 -10.65 -1.45
CA VAL A 128 11.20 -11.37 -1.88
C VAL A 128 12.16 -10.45 -2.62
N ASN A 129 13.43 -10.85 -2.71
CA ASN A 129 14.49 -10.07 -3.37
C ASN A 129 14.56 -8.62 -2.88
N VAL A 130 14.51 -8.45 -1.56
CA VAL A 130 14.50 -7.14 -0.89
C VAL A 130 15.92 -6.58 -0.87
N THR A 131 16.09 -5.36 -1.39
CA THR A 131 17.36 -4.63 -1.43
C THR A 131 17.15 -3.23 -0.86
N TRP A 132 17.98 -2.84 0.10
CA TRP A 132 18.03 -1.49 0.65
C TRP A 132 18.94 -0.61 -0.22
N ASN A 133 18.51 0.61 -0.52
CA ASN A 133 19.24 1.54 -1.38
C ASN A 133 19.70 2.77 -0.58
N ASP A 134 20.81 3.38 -1.01
CA ASP A 134 21.42 4.55 -0.35
C ASP A 134 20.53 5.81 -0.37
N ASN A 135 19.51 5.85 -1.23
CA ASN A 135 18.58 6.97 -1.38
C ASN A 135 17.31 6.84 -0.51
N ASN A 136 17.39 6.13 0.63
CA ASN A 136 16.26 5.88 1.54
C ASN A 136 15.07 5.18 0.86
N THR A 137 15.36 4.28 -0.08
CA THR A 137 14.34 3.46 -0.73
C THR A 137 14.65 1.98 -0.55
N ILE A 138 13.63 1.16 -0.76
CA ILE A 138 13.74 -0.29 -0.73
C ILE A 138 13.14 -0.85 -2.03
N THR A 139 13.92 -1.72 -2.68
CA THR A 139 13.53 -2.41 -3.91
C THR A 139 13.15 -3.84 -3.59
N TYR A 140 12.02 -4.31 -4.11
CA TYR A 140 11.54 -5.68 -3.82
C TYR A 140 10.64 -6.23 -4.94
N LYS A 141 10.40 -7.53 -4.87
CA LYS A 141 9.33 -8.22 -5.60
C LYS A 141 8.35 -8.81 -4.61
N GLN A 142 7.15 -9.14 -5.07
CA GLN A 142 6.16 -9.83 -4.26
C GLN A 142 5.79 -11.19 -4.83
N VAL A 143 5.61 -12.16 -3.95
CA VAL A 143 5.03 -13.45 -4.26
C VAL A 143 3.69 -13.55 -3.53
N LYS A 144 2.67 -13.98 -4.26
CA LYS A 144 1.32 -14.19 -3.73
C LYS A 144 0.95 -15.65 -3.85
N TRP A 145 0.48 -16.23 -2.77
CA TRP A 145 -0.02 -17.59 -2.69
C TRP A 145 -1.50 -17.57 -2.39
N TRP A 146 -2.27 -18.33 -3.17
CA TRP A 146 -3.72 -18.47 -2.97
C TRP A 146 -4.05 -19.91 -2.61
N TYR A 147 -4.67 -20.08 -1.45
CA TYR A 147 -5.12 -21.36 -0.91
C TYR A 147 -6.65 -21.37 -0.85
N PHE A 148 -7.28 -22.32 -1.55
CA PHE A 148 -8.73 -22.37 -1.60
C PHE A 148 -9.33 -22.73 -0.23
N ASP A 149 -10.30 -21.94 0.20
CA ASP A 149 -11.03 -22.11 1.46
C ASP A 149 -12.41 -22.70 1.15
N GLN A 150 -12.48 -24.03 1.06
CA GLN A 150 -13.70 -24.76 0.73
C GLN A 150 -14.80 -24.56 1.78
N GLU A 151 -14.45 -24.41 3.06
CA GLU A 151 -15.42 -24.30 4.16
C GLU A 151 -16.20 -22.99 4.12
N ASN A 152 -15.54 -21.91 3.70
CA ASN A 152 -16.16 -20.58 3.57
C ASN A 152 -16.56 -20.23 2.13
N SER A 153 -16.47 -21.19 1.20
CA SER A 153 -16.94 -21.03 -0.18
C SER A 153 -18.35 -21.59 -0.34
N ARG A 154 -19.18 -20.94 -1.18
CA ARG A 154 -20.52 -21.47 -1.50
C ARG A 154 -20.47 -22.68 -2.43
N GLY A 155 -19.45 -22.75 -3.29
CA GLY A 155 -19.32 -23.73 -4.35
C GLY A 155 -17.98 -24.48 -4.34
N SER A 156 -17.82 -25.40 -5.30
CA SER A 156 -16.56 -26.11 -5.55
C SER A 156 -15.77 -25.44 -6.68
N LEU A 157 -14.46 -25.64 -6.71
CA LEU A 157 -13.64 -25.22 -7.86
C LEU A 157 -13.99 -25.98 -9.16
N ASP A 158 -14.72 -27.08 -9.05
CA ASP A 158 -15.21 -27.87 -10.19
C ASP A 158 -16.57 -27.39 -10.71
N ASP A 159 -17.17 -26.35 -10.09
CA ASP A 159 -18.41 -25.74 -10.59
C ASP A 159 -18.19 -25.19 -12.00
N GLU A 160 -19.12 -25.50 -12.91
CA GLU A 160 -19.07 -25.00 -14.28
C GLU A 160 -19.71 -23.62 -14.41
N ILE A 161 -18.99 -22.70 -15.03
CA ILE A 161 -19.45 -21.36 -15.36
C ILE A 161 -19.53 -21.24 -16.88
N VAL A 162 -20.70 -20.82 -17.37
CA VAL A 162 -20.87 -20.35 -18.75
C VAL A 162 -20.59 -18.84 -18.76
N THR A 163 -19.59 -18.42 -19.52
CA THR A 163 -19.19 -17.01 -19.61
C THR A 163 -18.71 -16.66 -21.02
N LEU A 164 -18.33 -15.40 -21.25
CA LEU A 164 -17.82 -14.95 -22.54
C LEU A 164 -16.48 -15.63 -22.87
N ASN A 165 -16.33 -16.02 -24.13
CA ASN A 165 -15.06 -16.51 -24.67
C ASN A 165 -14.09 -15.33 -24.90
N VAL A 166 -13.39 -14.93 -23.83
CA VAL A 166 -12.44 -13.80 -23.86
C VAL A 166 -11.33 -14.02 -24.89
N VAL A 167 -10.87 -15.26 -25.10
CA VAL A 167 -9.83 -15.59 -26.09
C VAL A 167 -10.34 -15.29 -27.50
N SER A 168 -11.52 -15.79 -27.86
CA SER A 168 -12.13 -15.52 -29.16
C SER A 168 -12.42 -14.04 -29.39
N LEU A 169 -12.95 -13.35 -28.38
CA LEU A 169 -13.23 -11.91 -28.46
C LEU A 169 -11.95 -11.09 -28.64
N THR A 170 -10.88 -11.44 -27.93
CA THR A 170 -9.58 -10.77 -28.04
C THR A 170 -8.94 -11.05 -29.39
N ALA A 171 -9.05 -12.27 -29.93
CA ALA A 171 -8.59 -12.60 -31.27
C ALA A 171 -9.33 -11.77 -32.33
N ALA A 172 -10.67 -11.71 -32.26
CA ALA A 172 -11.49 -10.91 -33.17
C ALA A 172 -11.17 -9.40 -33.08
N PHE A 173 -10.99 -8.88 -31.86
CA PHE A 173 -10.58 -7.50 -31.65
C PHE A 173 -9.18 -7.21 -32.22
N THR A 174 -8.22 -8.11 -32.01
CA THR A 174 -6.83 -7.94 -32.45
C THR A 174 -6.72 -7.83 -33.98
N ILE A 175 -7.51 -8.61 -34.72
CA ILE A 175 -7.45 -8.64 -36.19
C ILE A 175 -8.31 -7.58 -36.89
N ARG A 176 -9.12 -6.81 -36.15
CA ARG A 176 -10.15 -5.92 -36.73
C ARG A 176 -9.57 -4.87 -37.69
N ASP A 177 -8.38 -4.38 -37.35
CA ASP A 177 -7.66 -3.31 -38.05
C ASP A 177 -6.56 -3.85 -38.99
N TRP A 178 -6.50 -5.18 -39.17
CA TRP A 178 -5.54 -5.80 -40.09
C TRP A 178 -5.94 -5.58 -41.56
N ASN A 179 -4.99 -5.79 -42.47
CA ASN A 179 -5.26 -5.77 -43.90
C ASN A 179 -6.43 -6.72 -44.23
N TYR A 180 -7.33 -6.26 -45.10
CA TYR A 180 -8.56 -6.95 -45.48
C TYR A 180 -8.36 -8.45 -45.78
N PHE A 181 -7.36 -8.80 -46.60
CA PHE A 181 -7.15 -10.20 -47.02
C PHE A 181 -6.71 -11.09 -45.85
N VAL A 182 -5.82 -10.59 -44.99
CA VAL A 182 -5.37 -11.32 -43.80
C VAL A 182 -6.52 -11.47 -42.82
N ARG A 183 -7.27 -10.39 -42.57
CA ARG A 183 -8.45 -10.41 -41.69
C ARG A 183 -9.48 -11.44 -42.16
N VAL A 184 -9.85 -11.45 -43.45
CA VAL A 184 -10.80 -12.42 -44.01
C VAL A 184 -10.29 -13.86 -43.86
N GLY A 185 -9.00 -14.11 -44.13
CA GLY A 185 -8.40 -15.43 -43.98
C GLY A 185 -8.44 -15.94 -42.53
N VAL A 186 -8.06 -15.09 -41.57
CA VAL A 186 -8.10 -15.43 -40.15
C VAL A 186 -9.54 -15.59 -39.67
N SER A 187 -10.47 -14.69 -40.02
CA SER A 187 -11.88 -14.81 -39.64
C SER A 187 -12.50 -16.14 -40.11
N LYS A 188 -12.23 -16.57 -41.35
CA LYS A 188 -12.67 -17.89 -41.84
C LYS A 188 -12.06 -19.03 -41.04
N THR A 189 -10.79 -18.92 -40.67
CA THR A 189 -10.10 -19.94 -39.86
C THR A 189 -10.73 -20.05 -38.47
N ILE A 190 -11.02 -18.92 -37.81
CA ILE A 190 -11.70 -18.88 -36.51
C ILE A 190 -13.08 -19.53 -36.61
N GLN A 191 -13.85 -19.22 -37.65
CA GLN A 191 -15.18 -19.84 -37.88
C GLN A 191 -15.08 -21.36 -38.07
N MET A 192 -14.05 -21.85 -38.77
CA MET A 192 -13.82 -23.29 -38.94
C MET A 192 -13.41 -24.00 -37.65
N MET A 193 -12.90 -23.27 -36.64
CA MET A 193 -12.50 -23.82 -35.34
C MET A 193 -13.66 -23.97 -34.35
N ASP A 194 -14.90 -23.76 -34.80
CA ASP A 194 -16.13 -23.86 -34.01
C ASP A 194 -16.06 -23.08 -32.69
N GLN A 195 -15.53 -21.85 -32.79
CA GLN A 195 -15.42 -20.96 -31.65
C GLN A 195 -16.73 -20.22 -31.42
N HIS A 196 -17.34 -20.44 -30.26
CA HIS A 196 -18.54 -19.72 -29.82
C HIS A 196 -18.18 -18.46 -29.02
N ILE A 197 -19.12 -17.51 -28.97
CA ILE A 197 -19.01 -16.29 -28.15
C ILE A 197 -19.03 -16.58 -26.65
N HIS A 198 -19.58 -17.74 -26.26
CA HIS A 198 -19.59 -18.23 -24.90
C HIS A 198 -18.68 -19.46 -24.78
N ILE A 199 -18.20 -19.71 -23.57
CA ILE A 199 -17.46 -20.91 -23.17
C ILE A 199 -18.02 -21.43 -21.86
N ARG A 200 -17.91 -22.74 -21.67
CA ARG A 200 -18.19 -23.42 -20.41
C ARG A 200 -16.87 -23.92 -19.84
N ARG A 201 -16.52 -23.46 -18.65
CA ARG A 201 -15.27 -23.83 -17.95
C ARG A 201 -15.51 -23.93 -16.46
N THR A 202 -14.71 -24.77 -15.80
CA THR A 202 -14.73 -24.85 -14.33
C THR A 202 -14.13 -23.60 -13.70
N VAL A 203 -14.49 -23.31 -12.45
CA VAL A 203 -13.90 -22.20 -11.70
C VAL A 203 -12.37 -22.32 -11.61
N ARG A 204 -11.82 -23.51 -11.41
CA ARG A 204 -10.35 -23.69 -11.37
C ARG A 204 -9.66 -23.32 -12.68
N GLU A 205 -10.26 -23.69 -13.81
CA GLU A 205 -9.75 -23.37 -15.15
C GLU A 205 -9.83 -21.87 -15.42
N LEU A 206 -10.93 -21.21 -15.03
CA LEU A 206 -11.08 -19.77 -15.20
C LEU A 206 -10.11 -18.96 -14.32
N LEU A 207 -9.77 -19.47 -13.14
CA LEU A 207 -8.86 -18.80 -12.20
C LEU A 207 -7.39 -19.19 -12.41
N PHE A 208 -6.93 -20.25 -11.73
CA PHE A 208 -5.50 -20.51 -11.51
C PHE A 208 -4.91 -21.57 -12.43
N ASP A 209 -5.68 -22.60 -12.80
CA ASP A 209 -5.17 -23.74 -13.59
C ASP A 209 -5.05 -23.41 -15.08
N GLY A 210 -5.91 -22.51 -15.55
CA GLY A 210 -6.01 -22.11 -16.94
C GLY A 210 -6.59 -23.20 -17.85
N TYR A 211 -7.27 -22.79 -18.91
CA TYR A 211 -7.70 -23.68 -19.99
C TYR A 211 -6.91 -23.41 -21.28
N SER A 212 -6.64 -24.48 -22.02
CA SER A 212 -6.04 -24.39 -23.35
C SER A 212 -7.09 -23.98 -24.38
N ASP A 213 -6.68 -23.19 -25.37
CA ASP A 213 -7.54 -22.71 -26.44
C ASP A 213 -6.81 -22.79 -27.79
N ARG A 214 -7.52 -23.29 -28.82
CA ARG A 214 -6.94 -23.49 -30.16
C ARG A 214 -6.48 -22.18 -30.80
N LEU A 215 -7.11 -21.05 -30.46
CA LEU A 215 -6.71 -19.73 -30.94
C LEU A 215 -5.39 -19.27 -30.33
N ILE A 216 -5.09 -19.66 -29.09
CA ILE A 216 -3.79 -19.38 -28.45
C ILE A 216 -2.69 -20.17 -29.17
N ASP A 217 -2.93 -21.45 -29.43
CA ASP A 217 -1.98 -22.31 -30.17
C ASP A 217 -1.77 -21.80 -31.60
N MET A 218 -2.85 -21.37 -32.26
CA MET A 218 -2.81 -20.75 -33.58
C MET A 218 -1.97 -19.47 -33.56
N ALA A 219 -2.23 -18.55 -32.63
CA ALA A 219 -1.51 -17.28 -32.54
C ALA A 219 -0.01 -17.47 -32.26
N ARG A 220 0.37 -18.51 -31.51
CA ARG A 220 1.77 -18.83 -31.24
C ARG A 220 2.50 -19.50 -32.42
N SER A 221 1.77 -20.15 -33.31
CA SER A 221 2.34 -20.90 -34.45
C SER A 221 2.29 -20.13 -35.78
N MET A 222 1.33 -19.23 -35.96
CA MET A 222 1.14 -18.50 -37.20
C MET A 222 2.04 -17.26 -37.30
N PRO A 223 2.83 -17.10 -38.38
CA PRO A 223 3.68 -15.92 -38.59
C PRO A 223 2.89 -14.60 -38.61
N ALA A 224 1.63 -14.60 -39.04
CA ALA A 224 0.78 -13.41 -39.05
C ALA A 224 0.58 -12.78 -37.65
N PHE A 225 0.76 -13.57 -36.59
CA PHE A 225 0.62 -13.15 -35.20
C PHE A 225 1.97 -12.84 -34.53
N SER A 226 3.09 -12.76 -35.28
CA SER A 226 4.42 -12.51 -34.71
C SER A 226 4.52 -11.22 -33.88
N ASN A 227 3.68 -10.23 -34.20
CA ASN A 227 3.64 -8.94 -33.50
C ASN A 227 2.66 -8.95 -32.31
N VAL A 228 1.87 -10.00 -32.14
CA VAL A 228 0.93 -10.15 -31.03
C VAL A 228 1.64 -10.85 -29.89
N LYS A 229 1.79 -10.15 -28.76
CA LYS A 229 2.40 -10.73 -27.56
C LYS A 229 1.39 -11.67 -26.90
N VAL A 230 1.59 -12.98 -27.07
CA VAL A 230 0.85 -14.03 -26.37
C VAL A 230 1.77 -14.64 -25.31
N PRO A 231 1.77 -14.10 -24.08
CA PRO A 231 2.78 -14.45 -23.07
C PRO A 231 2.62 -15.86 -22.48
N PHE A 232 1.45 -16.49 -22.64
CA PHE A 232 1.10 -17.75 -22.00
C PHE A 232 0.47 -18.76 -22.96
N ASP A 233 0.53 -20.02 -22.58
CA ASP A 233 0.02 -21.19 -23.31
C ASP A 233 -1.44 -21.52 -23.01
N LYS A 234 -2.00 -20.95 -21.93
CA LYS A 234 -3.39 -21.10 -21.52
C LYS A 234 -3.95 -19.76 -21.12
N PHE A 235 -5.28 -19.65 -21.12
CA PHE A 235 -5.97 -18.53 -20.54
C PHE A 235 -6.52 -18.89 -19.16
N GLY A 236 -6.36 -17.99 -18.21
CA GLY A 236 -7.01 -17.97 -16.91
C GLY A 236 -6.70 -16.63 -16.25
N TRP A 237 -7.65 -16.07 -15.50
CA TRP A 237 -7.51 -14.72 -14.93
C TRP A 237 -6.29 -14.59 -14.01
N PHE A 238 -5.94 -15.67 -13.33
CA PHE A 238 -4.78 -15.78 -12.45
C PHE A 238 -3.80 -16.87 -12.87
N TYR A 239 -3.83 -17.27 -14.16
CA TYR A 239 -2.97 -18.33 -14.67
C TYR A 239 -1.49 -17.99 -14.44
N LYS A 240 -0.75 -18.95 -13.87
CA LYS A 240 0.66 -18.81 -13.44
C LYS A 240 0.94 -17.69 -12.43
N ARG A 241 -0.07 -17.04 -11.84
CA ARG A 241 0.18 -16.03 -10.79
C ARG A 241 0.57 -16.66 -9.46
N ASN A 242 -0.05 -17.78 -9.10
CA ASN A 242 0.14 -18.44 -7.82
C ASN A 242 1.61 -18.84 -7.59
N GLY A 243 2.21 -18.31 -6.53
CA GLY A 243 3.59 -18.62 -6.13
C GLY A 243 4.68 -18.06 -7.04
N THR A 244 4.39 -17.02 -7.84
CA THR A 244 5.39 -16.41 -8.74
C THR A 244 5.77 -14.98 -8.35
N SER A 245 7.03 -14.63 -8.56
CA SER A 245 7.58 -13.30 -8.21
C SER A 245 7.65 -12.31 -9.37
N PHE A 246 7.36 -12.75 -10.61
CA PHE A 246 7.56 -11.94 -11.81
C PHE A 246 6.27 -11.26 -12.30
N MET A 247 5.10 -11.69 -11.83
CA MET A 247 3.81 -11.23 -12.34
C MET A 247 3.47 -9.80 -11.95
N ASP A 248 3.85 -9.38 -10.75
CA ASP A 248 3.53 -8.06 -10.21
C ASP A 248 4.65 -7.02 -10.47
N GLY A 249 5.79 -7.47 -11.00
CA GLY A 249 6.93 -6.61 -11.32
C GLY A 249 7.85 -6.31 -10.14
N VAL A 250 8.72 -5.32 -10.33
CA VAL A 250 9.66 -4.80 -9.33
C VAL A 250 9.14 -3.48 -8.78
N PHE A 251 9.08 -3.37 -7.46
CA PHE A 251 8.67 -2.17 -6.78
C PHE A 251 9.89 -1.50 -6.16
N ASN A 252 10.01 -0.18 -6.29
CA ASN A 252 10.91 0.64 -5.51
C ASN A 252 10.07 1.65 -4.73
N MET A 253 10.13 1.58 -3.39
CA MET A 253 9.34 2.44 -2.52
C MET A 253 10.23 3.15 -1.49
N ASN A 254 9.79 4.32 -1.06
CA ASN A 254 10.46 5.09 -0.04
C ASN A 254 10.24 4.47 1.37
N THR A 255 11.31 4.39 2.15
CA THR A 255 11.30 3.76 3.49
C THR A 255 10.73 4.66 4.58
N GLY A 256 10.55 5.96 4.28
CA GLY A 256 10.21 6.99 5.25
C GLY A 256 11.42 7.54 6.01
N VAL A 257 12.61 6.96 5.84
CA VAL A 257 13.83 7.44 6.50
C VAL A 257 14.13 8.87 6.05
N GLY A 258 14.24 9.77 7.03
CA GLY A 258 14.48 11.20 6.82
C GLY A 258 13.24 12.04 6.48
N ASP A 259 12.17 11.42 5.98
CA ASP A 259 10.86 12.04 5.83
C ASP A 259 9.75 10.98 5.89
N ILE A 260 9.17 10.81 7.08
CA ILE A 260 8.11 9.83 7.31
C ILE A 260 6.87 10.06 6.43
N GLN A 261 6.68 11.27 5.89
CA GLN A 261 5.57 11.56 4.99
C GLN A 261 5.72 10.91 3.61
N LYS A 262 6.87 10.29 3.34
CA LYS A 262 7.14 9.53 2.11
C LYS A 262 7.00 8.02 2.29
N ILE A 263 6.85 7.51 3.51
CA ILE A 263 6.80 6.06 3.74
C ILE A 263 5.79 5.36 2.82
N GLY A 264 6.23 4.27 2.18
CA GLY A 264 5.40 3.45 1.31
C GLY A 264 5.07 4.06 -0.05
N LYS A 265 5.46 5.32 -0.33
CA LYS A 265 5.29 5.93 -1.66
C LYS A 265 6.20 5.23 -2.65
N LEU A 266 5.65 4.88 -3.81
CA LEU A 266 6.42 4.36 -4.93
C LEU A 266 7.25 5.47 -5.55
N GLU A 267 8.51 5.17 -5.80
CA GLU A 267 9.42 6.00 -6.57
C GLU A 267 9.46 5.53 -8.03
N ASN A 268 9.35 4.22 -8.25
CA ASN A 268 9.18 3.64 -9.59
C ASN A 268 8.60 2.22 -9.51
N TRP A 269 8.01 1.79 -10.62
CA TRP A 269 7.55 0.42 -10.85
C TRP A 269 8.19 -0.10 -12.13
N ASN A 270 8.79 -1.29 -12.06
CA ASN A 270 9.63 -1.85 -13.12
C ASN A 270 10.72 -0.88 -13.61
N TYR A 271 11.32 -0.09 -12.71
CA TYR A 271 12.36 0.90 -13.00
C TYR A 271 11.88 2.13 -13.79
N PHE A 272 10.56 2.31 -13.94
CA PHE A 272 9.97 3.49 -14.60
C PHE A 272 9.08 4.30 -13.64
N THR A 273 9.10 5.62 -13.79
CA THR A 273 8.25 6.57 -13.03
C THR A 273 6.90 6.81 -13.71
N SER A 274 6.72 6.30 -14.93
CA SER A 274 5.47 6.33 -15.69
C SER A 274 5.37 5.05 -16.51
N THR A 275 4.15 4.58 -16.70
CA THR A 275 3.81 3.46 -17.58
C THR A 275 3.42 3.96 -18.97
N ASP A 276 3.58 3.11 -19.98
CA ASP A 276 3.18 3.40 -21.36
C ASP A 276 1.70 3.00 -21.64
N TYR A 277 0.95 2.61 -20.61
CA TYR A 277 -0.44 2.14 -20.78
C TYR A 277 -1.43 3.27 -21.01
N PHE A 278 -1.18 4.44 -20.39
CA PHE A 278 -2.04 5.62 -20.50
C PHE A 278 -1.21 6.89 -20.75
N PRO A 279 -1.69 7.82 -21.58
CA PRO A 279 -0.95 9.04 -21.88
C PRO A 279 -1.03 10.06 -20.72
N GLY A 280 -0.02 10.92 -20.64
CA GLY A 280 0.01 12.06 -19.72
C GLY A 280 0.03 11.64 -18.25
N ASP A 281 -0.68 12.38 -17.40
CA ASP A 281 -0.71 12.13 -15.95
C ASP A 281 -1.31 10.77 -15.56
N CYS A 282 -2.13 10.16 -16.43
CA CYS A 282 -2.76 8.86 -16.17
C CYS A 282 -1.77 7.69 -16.21
N GLY A 283 -0.60 7.88 -16.82
CA GLY A 283 0.44 6.85 -16.87
C GLY A 283 1.36 6.86 -15.66
N LYS A 284 1.35 7.92 -14.84
CA LYS A 284 2.34 8.14 -13.77
C LYS A 284 2.25 7.07 -12.67
N VAL A 285 3.42 6.66 -12.18
CA VAL A 285 3.55 5.78 -11.01
C VAL A 285 3.63 6.68 -9.77
N GLU A 286 2.48 6.94 -9.15
CA GLU A 286 2.37 7.81 -7.97
C GLU A 286 1.52 7.18 -6.87
N GLY A 287 1.77 7.56 -5.61
CA GLY A 287 1.05 7.05 -4.45
C GLY A 287 1.73 5.84 -3.82
N THR A 288 1.01 5.14 -2.96
CA THR A 288 1.50 3.96 -2.21
C THR A 288 0.98 2.66 -2.81
N THR A 289 1.54 1.51 -2.43
CA THR A 289 0.99 0.19 -2.80
C THR A 289 -0.23 -0.22 -1.95
N GLY A 290 -0.81 0.71 -1.17
CA GLY A 290 -1.96 0.47 -0.31
C GLY A 290 -1.67 -0.28 1.00
N GLN A 291 -0.40 -0.57 1.31
CA GLN A 291 0.00 -1.32 2.52
C GLN A 291 0.53 -0.44 3.65
N LEU A 292 1.20 0.65 3.29
CA LEU A 292 1.78 1.60 4.22
C LEU A 292 1.33 2.99 3.80
N PHE A 293 0.95 3.79 4.79
CA PHE A 293 0.49 5.15 4.58
C PHE A 293 1.23 6.11 5.52
N PRO A 294 1.50 7.35 5.09
CA PRO A 294 2.04 8.38 5.95
C PRO A 294 1.21 8.58 7.23
N PRO A 295 1.85 8.76 8.40
CA PRO A 295 1.13 9.00 9.65
C PRO A 295 0.57 10.42 9.71
N GLY A 296 -0.43 10.62 10.57
CA GLY A 296 -1.01 11.94 10.84
C GLY A 296 -2.02 12.42 9.79
N GLN A 297 -2.56 11.50 8.98
CA GLN A 297 -3.62 11.79 8.00
C GLN A 297 -4.89 12.32 8.71
N THR A 298 -5.49 13.31 8.08
CA THR A 298 -6.75 13.95 8.47
C THR A 298 -7.87 13.53 7.51
N ARG A 299 -9.12 13.83 7.88
CA ARG A 299 -10.29 13.50 7.04
C ARG A 299 -10.33 14.21 5.69
N THR A 300 -9.54 15.27 5.53
CA THR A 300 -9.46 16.06 4.29
C THR A 300 -8.30 15.64 3.39
N ASP A 301 -7.39 14.80 3.90
CA ASP A 301 -6.23 14.37 3.13
C ASP A 301 -6.63 13.35 2.07
N ARG A 302 -5.98 13.46 0.90
CA ARG A 302 -6.19 12.53 -0.21
C ARG A 302 -5.19 11.40 -0.12
N VAL A 303 -5.70 10.17 -0.05
CA VAL A 303 -4.88 8.96 -0.10
C VAL A 303 -4.72 8.54 -1.55
N GLN A 304 -3.49 8.57 -2.05
CA GLN A 304 -3.15 8.12 -3.41
C GLN A 304 -2.54 6.71 -3.35
N MET A 305 -2.98 5.86 -4.27
CA MET A 305 -2.49 4.48 -4.42
C MET A 305 -2.22 4.21 -5.89
N PHE A 306 -1.20 3.41 -6.17
CA PHE A 306 -0.83 2.91 -7.50
C PHE A 306 -1.41 1.51 -7.72
#